data_AF-A0A1Z4JSZ0-F1
#
_entry.id   AF-A0A1Z4JSZ0-F1
#
_cell.length_a   1.000
_cell.length_b   1.000
_cell.length_c   1.000
_cell.angle_alpha   90.00
_cell.angle_beta   90.00
_cell.angle_gamma   90.00
#
_symmetry.space_group_name_H-M   'P 1'
#
loop_
_entity.id
_entity.type
_entity.pdbx_description
1 polymer ?
#
loop_
_entity_poly.entity_id
_entity_poly.type
_entity_poly.pdbx_seq_one_letter_code
_entity_poly.pdbx_strand_id
1 'polypeptide(L)'
;MKLTAALVKEQRVLFAVVLVKSYVLNSVERGQTIQAAQQFFPGYNIILMSQDGRGIPTFFGRRDIVGFLQSVPVNSLPWKEFTFAI
;
A
#
# COMPACT_ATOMS: atom_id res chain seq x y z
N MET A 1 -15.36 7.38 -1.01
CA MET A 1 -13.98 7.31 -0.47
C MET A 1 -12.98 7.40 -1.62
N LYS A 2 -11.84 8.08 -1.44
CA LYS A 2 -10.75 8.13 -2.43
C LYS A 2 -9.47 7.53 -1.87
N LEU A 3 -8.81 6.68 -2.65
CA LEU A 3 -7.55 6.04 -2.28
C LEU A 3 -6.57 6.10 -3.44
N THR A 4 -5.30 6.41 -3.18
CA THR A 4 -4.23 6.20 -4.16
C THR A 4 -3.56 4.87 -3.89
N ALA A 5 -3.51 4.01 -4.89
CA ALA A 5 -2.90 2.69 -4.76
C ALA A 5 -2.23 2.23 -6.06
N ALA A 6 -1.24 1.35 -5.93
CA ALA A 6 -0.65 0.61 -7.03
C ALA A 6 -1.04 -0.87 -6.91
N LEU A 7 -1.73 -1.40 -7.91
CA LEU A 7 -2.08 -2.81 -7.99
C LEU A 7 -1.00 -3.54 -8.78
N VAL A 8 -0.37 -4.53 -8.15
CA VAL A 8 0.79 -5.24 -8.71
C VAL A 8 0.54 -6.75 -8.68
N LYS A 9 0.99 -7.41 -9.75
CA LYS A 9 1.03 -8.87 -9.87
C LYS A 9 2.47 -9.29 -10.13
N GLU A 10 3.10 -9.94 -9.17
CA GLU A 10 4.49 -10.40 -9.26
C GLU A 10 4.57 -11.88 -8.89
N GLN A 11 5.19 -12.72 -9.71
CA GLN A 11 5.36 -14.17 -9.45
C GLN A 11 4.09 -14.90 -8.95
N ARG A 12 2.92 -14.56 -9.52
CA ARG A 12 1.57 -15.05 -9.12
C ARG A 12 1.02 -14.52 -7.78
N VAL A 13 1.72 -13.61 -7.13
CA VAL A 13 1.23 -12.88 -5.95
C VAL A 13 0.58 -11.57 -6.39
N LEU A 14 -0.67 -11.36 -5.97
CA LEU A 14 -1.39 -10.10 -6.11
C LEU A 14 -1.22 -9.27 -4.85
N PHE A 15 -0.81 -8.01 -5.00
CA PHE A 15 -0.74 -7.07 -3.87
C PHE A 15 -1.08 -5.64 -4.28
N ALA A 16 -1.67 -4.93 -3.33
CA ALA A 16 -2.05 -3.54 -3.47
C ALA A 16 -1.19 -2.71 -2.53
N VAL A 17 -0.39 -1.80 -3.08
CA VAL A 17 0.36 -0.81 -2.31
C VAL A 17 -0.52 0.41 -2.15
N VAL A 18 -1.01 0.67 -0.95
CA VAL A 18 -1.95 1.76 -0.64
C VAL A 18 -1.19 2.92 0.00
N LEU A 19 -1.26 4.09 -0.62
CA LEU A 19 -0.65 5.31 -0.08
C LEU A 19 -1.48 5.80 1.11
N VAL A 20 -0.81 5.96 2.25
CA VAL A 20 -1.37 6.49 3.50
C VAL A 20 -0.50 7.61 4.04
N LYS A 21 -1.06 8.40 4.96
CA LYS A 21 -0.29 9.41 5.69
C LYS A 21 0.66 8.73 6.69
N SER A 22 1.84 9.31 6.91
CA SER A 22 2.90 8.67 7.72
C SER A 22 2.48 8.37 9.17
N TYR A 23 1.57 9.16 9.76
CA TYR A 23 1.05 8.89 11.10
C TYR A 23 0.28 7.56 11.18
N VAL A 24 -0.30 7.08 10.07
CA VAL A 24 -1.03 5.81 10.02
C VAL A 24 -0.07 4.63 10.19
N LEU A 25 1.13 4.71 9.63
CA LEU A 25 2.14 3.64 9.80
C LEU A 25 2.65 3.54 11.24
N ASN A 26 2.69 4.68 11.94
CA ASN A 26 3.18 4.78 13.31
C ASN A 26 2.09 4.56 14.36
N SER A 27 0.82 4.44 13.95
CA SER A 27 -0.29 4.23 14.87
C SER A 27 -0.55 2.74 15.12
N VAL A 28 -1.21 2.46 16.24
CA VAL A 28 -1.75 1.13 16.56
C VAL A 28 -2.85 0.69 15.56
N GLU A 29 -3.37 1.62 14.76
CA GLU A 29 -4.48 1.43 13.82
C GLU A 29 -4.03 0.90 12.45
N ARG A 30 -2.72 0.75 12.20
CA ARG A 30 -2.19 0.22 10.93
C ARG A 30 -2.84 -1.11 10.51
N GLY A 31 -3.13 -1.99 11.47
CA GLY A 31 -3.83 -3.25 11.22
C GLY A 31 -5.28 -3.06 10.79
N GLN A 32 -5.99 -2.12 11.42
CA GLN A 32 -7.36 -1.76 11.05
C GLN A 32 -7.38 -1.09 9.67
N THR A 33 -6.36 -0.31 9.33
CA THR A 33 -6.22 0.31 8.01
C THR A 33 -6.01 -0.75 6.93
N ILE A 34 -5.22 -1.79 7.19
CA ILE A 34 -5.09 -2.95 6.29
C ILE A 34 -6.47 -3.62 6.08
N GLN A 35 -7.19 -3.89 7.17
CA GLN A 35 -8.52 -4.51 7.08
C GLN A 35 -9.51 -3.64 6.32
N ALA A 36 -9.50 -2.33 6.57
CA ALA A 36 -10.34 -1.38 5.84
C ALA A 36 -9.94 -1.33 4.36
N ALA A 37 -8.66 -1.30 4.02
CA ALA A 37 -8.22 -1.32 2.63
C ALA A 37 -8.57 -2.63 1.91
N GLN A 38 -8.61 -3.75 2.63
CA GLN A 38 -8.96 -5.06 2.07
C GLN A 38 -10.37 -5.08 1.45
N GLN A 39 -11.32 -4.32 2.02
CA GLN A 39 -12.69 -4.23 1.49
C GLN A 39 -12.73 -3.63 0.07
N PHE A 40 -11.77 -2.77 -0.26
CA PHE A 40 -11.67 -2.10 -1.55
C PHE A 40 -10.84 -2.89 -2.57
N PHE A 41 -9.97 -3.78 -2.10
CA PHE A 41 -9.10 -4.59 -2.95
C PHE A 41 -9.21 -6.09 -2.58
N PRO A 42 -10.37 -6.73 -2.81
CA PRO A 42 -10.57 -8.13 -2.47
C PRO A 42 -9.60 -9.04 -3.23
N GLY A 43 -8.97 -9.99 -2.54
CA GLY A 43 -8.01 -10.94 -3.11
C GLY A 43 -6.57 -10.42 -3.26
N TYR A 44 -6.30 -9.16 -2.91
CA TYR A 44 -4.95 -8.60 -2.89
C TYR A 44 -4.34 -8.64 -1.49
N ASN A 45 -3.03 -8.89 -1.38
CA ASN A 45 -2.30 -8.61 -0.15
C ASN A 45 -2.14 -7.10 -0.01
N ILE A 46 -2.62 -6.51 1.08
CA ILE A 46 -2.49 -5.07 1.29
C ILE A 46 -1.12 -4.74 1.88
N ILE A 47 -0.43 -3.80 1.25
CA ILE A 47 0.79 -3.16 1.77
C ILE A 47 0.49 -1.68 1.94
N LEU A 48 0.69 -1.14 3.13
CA LEU A 48 0.60 0.29 3.36
C LEU A 48 1.93 0.95 2.99
N MET A 49 1.88 2.12 2.38
CA MET A 49 3.05 2.92 2.05
C MET A 49 2.83 4.36 2.49
N SER A 50 3.85 4.99 3.07
CA SER A 50 3.90 6.44 3.24
C SER A 50 5.24 6.97 2.75
N GLN A 51 5.28 8.23 2.33
CA GLN A 51 6.54 8.93 2.08
C GLN A 51 6.80 9.96 3.17
N ASP A 52 8.06 10.14 3.55
CA ASP A 52 8.46 11.26 4.38
C ASP A 52 8.59 12.56 3.56
N GLY A 53 8.95 13.67 4.20
CA GLY A 53 9.15 14.96 3.53
C GLY A 53 10.31 14.97 2.52
N ARG A 54 11.13 13.92 2.46
CA ARG A 54 12.23 13.74 1.50
C ARG A 54 11.85 12.78 0.36
N GLY A 55 10.62 12.27 0.36
CA GLY A 55 10.12 11.32 -0.64
C GLY A 55 10.55 9.87 -0.37
N ILE A 56 11.18 9.57 0.77
CA ILE A 56 11.64 8.22 1.11
C ILE A 56 10.42 7.37 1.48
N PRO A 57 10.16 6.26 0.76
CA PRO A 57 9.02 5.41 1.05
C PRO A 57 9.29 4.52 2.26
N THR A 58 8.28 4.38 3.11
CA THR A 58 8.22 3.38 4.19
C THR A 58 7.05 2.45 3.89
N PHE A 59 7.29 1.14 3.97
CA PHE A 59 6.29 0.11 3.67
C PHE A 59 5.94 -0.69 4.92
N PHE A 60 4.68 -1.08 5.04
CA PHE A 60 4.19 -1.95 6.11
C PHE A 60 3.22 -2.98 5.56
N GLY A 61 3.44 -4.25 5.90
CA GLY A 61 2.60 -5.36 5.46
C GLY A 61 3.37 -6.67 5.45
N ARG A 62 3.00 -7.56 4.54
CA ARG A 62 3.63 -8.88 4.38
C ARG A 62 5.13 -8.73 4.07
N ARG A 63 5.98 -9.39 4.87
CA ARG A 63 7.43 -9.12 4.94
C ARG A 63 8.19 -9.39 3.64
N ASP A 64 7.85 -10.46 2.93
CA ASP A 64 8.44 -10.81 1.63
C ASP A 64 8.14 -9.75 0.57
N ILE A 65 6.90 -9.24 0.51
CA ILE A 65 6.50 -8.18 -0.42
C ILE A 65 7.17 -6.85 -0.06
N VAL A 66 7.28 -6.54 1.23
CA VAL A 66 8.02 -5.35 1.70
C VAL A 66 9.49 -5.43 1.28
N GLY A 67 10.13 -6.59 1.45
CA GLY A 67 11.52 -6.78 1.00
C GLY A 67 11.69 -6.61 -0.51
N PHE A 68 10.74 -7.08 -1.31
CA PHE A 68 10.71 -6.81 -2.75
C PHE A 68 10.55 -5.31 -3.04
N LEU A 69 9.61 -4.62 -2.40
CA LEU A 69 9.34 -3.20 -2.64
C LEU A 69 10.51 -2.30 -2.26
N GLN A 70 11.37 -2.71 -1.32
CA GLN A 70 12.58 -1.97 -0.95
C GLN A 70 13.61 -1.87 -2.09
N SER A 71 13.57 -2.77 -3.09
CA SER A 71 14.45 -2.71 -4.27
C SER A 71 13.79 -2.07 -5.49
N VAL A 72 12.50 -1.72 -5.42
CA VAL A 72 11.74 -1.16 -6.53
C VAL A 72 11.67 0.36 -6.40
N PRO A 73 12.05 1.14 -7.43
CA PRO A 73 11.83 2.59 -7.44
C PRO A 73 10.35 2.93 -7.24
N VAL A 74 10.01 3.74 -6.24
CA VAL A 74 8.61 4.03 -5.90
C VAL A 74 7.79 4.58 -7.07
N ASN A 75 8.42 5.38 -7.94
CA ASN A 75 7.77 5.99 -9.11
C ASN A 75 7.49 5.00 -10.25
N SER A 76 8.09 3.80 -10.24
CA SER A 76 7.81 2.78 -11.26
C SER A 76 6.58 1.94 -10.92
N LEU A 77 6.04 2.06 -9.70
CA LEU A 77 4.79 1.40 -9.33
C LEU A 77 3.61 2.02 -10.11
N PRO A 78 2.63 1.23 -10.54
CA PRO A 78 1.51 1.69 -11.37
C PRO A 78 0.45 2.41 -10.53
N TRP A 79 0.81 3.59 -9.98
CA TRP A 79 -0.07 4.39 -9.14
C TRP A 79 -1.35 4.83 -9.86
N LYS A 80 -2.49 4.64 -9.19
CA LYS A 80 -3.80 5.12 -9.65
C LYS A 80 -4.61 5.65 -8.47
N GLU A 81 -5.42 6.66 -8.74
CA GLU A 81 -6.48 7.08 -7.83
C GLU A 81 -7.73 6.24 -8.06
N PHE A 82 -8.28 5.67 -7.00
CA PHE A 82 -9.53 4.93 -6.98
C PHE A 82 -10.59 5.71 -6.22
N THR A 83 -11.78 5.81 -6.80
CA THR A 83 -12.96 6.37 -6.13
C THR A 83 -13.96 5.25 -5.90
N PHE A 84 -14.31 5.02 -4.64
CA PHE A 84 -15.30 4.03 -4.23
C PHE A 84 -16.56 4.75 -3.76
N ALA A 85 -17.71 4.36 -4.32
CA ALA A 85 -19.01 4.65 -3.73
C ALA A 85 -19.15 3.78 -2.48
N ILE A 86 -19.47 4.41 -1.37
CA ILE A 86 -19.77 3.80 -0.08
C ILE A 86 -21.25 3.96 0.17
#